data_AF-A0A523T8U2-F1
#
_entry.id   AF-A0A523T8U2-F1
#
_cell.length_a   1.000
_cell.length_b   1.000
_cell.length_c   1.000
_cell.angle_alpha   90.00
_cell.angle_beta   90.00
_cell.angle_gamma   90.00
#
_symmetry.space_group_name_H-M   'P 1'
#
loop_
_entity.id
_entity.type
_entity.pdbx_description
1 polymer ?
#
loop_
_entity_poly.entity_id
_entity_poly.type
_entity_poly.pdbx_seq_one_letter_code
_entity_poly.pdbx_strand_id
1 'polypeptide(L)' 'MSKRKKLEKRILSLFSQVDKPLTLAETSEHLGESTKDVYKALRHLFEKEKVYTVEGRRYKLSSSNSSDT' A
#
# COMPACT_ATOMS: atom_id res chain seq x y z
N MET A 1 -12.43 -14.63 3.03
CA MET A 1 -11.76 -13.32 2.80
C MET A 1 -11.31 -13.26 1.34
N SER A 2 -11.70 -12.23 0.56
CA SER A 2 -11.41 -12.17 -0.89
C SER A 2 -9.92 -11.96 -1.20
N LYS A 3 -9.46 -12.37 -2.40
CA LYS A 3 -8.06 -12.21 -2.87
C LYS A 3 -7.56 -10.77 -2.67
N ARG A 4 -8.38 -9.78 -3.05
CA ARG A 4 -8.07 -8.35 -2.90
C ARG A 4 -7.89 -7.94 -1.44
N LYS A 5 -8.77 -8.35 -0.53
CA LYS A 5 -8.66 -8.03 0.91
C LYS A 5 -7.39 -8.62 1.53
N LYS A 6 -6.95 -9.81 1.07
CA LYS A 6 -5.65 -10.38 1.50
C LYS A 6 -4.49 -9.54 0.99
N LEU A 7 -4.53 -9.12 -0.27
CA LEU A 7 -3.50 -8.27 -0.88
C LEU A 7 -3.41 -6.89 -0.19
N GLU A 8 -4.55 -6.27 0.13
CA GLU A 8 -4.63 -5.02 0.88
C GLU A 8 -3.88 -5.11 2.22
N LYS A 9 -4.10 -6.18 2.98
CA LYS A 9 -3.40 -6.40 4.26
C LYS A 9 -1.89 -6.53 4.07
N ARG A 10 -1.45 -7.23 3.02
CA ARG A 10 -0.03 -7.39 2.69
C ARG A 10 0.61 -6.06 2.30
N ILE A 11 -0.09 -5.22 1.53
CA ILE A 11 0.38 -3.86 1.17
C ILE A 11 0.53 -2.99 2.43
N LEU A 12 -0.46 -2.98 3.31
CA LEU A 12 -0.39 -2.21 4.55
C LEU A 12 0.76 -2.68 5.45
N SER A 13 0.93 -4.00 5.59
CA SER A 13 2.05 -4.60 6.34
C SER A 13 3.41 -4.25 5.74
N LEU A 14 3.53 -4.23 4.41
CA LEU A 14 4.76 -3.81 3.73
C LEU A 14 5.05 -2.34 4.04
N PHE A 15 4.05 -1.47 3.88
CA PHE A 15 4.23 -0.04 4.11
C PHE A 15 4.45 0.34 5.58
N SER A 16 4.11 -0.52 6.55
CA SER A 16 4.50 -0.33 7.96
C SER A 16 5.94 -0.74 8.27
N GLN A 17 6.58 -1.50 7.38
CA GLN A 17 7.92 -2.03 7.57
C GLN A 17 8.98 -1.26 6.78
N VAL A 18 8.57 -0.49 5.78
CA VAL A 18 9.48 0.30 4.94
C VAL A 18 9.41 1.78 5.32
N ASP A 19 10.56 2.38 5.56
CA ASP A 19 10.65 3.81 5.94
C ASP A 19 10.42 4.74 4.75
N LYS A 20 10.58 4.23 3.52
CA LYS A 20 10.45 5.02 2.28
C LYS A 20 9.14 4.72 1.55
N PRO A 21 8.50 5.74 0.94
CA PRO A 21 7.39 5.53 0.02
C PRO A 21 7.79 4.66 -1.17
N LEU A 22 6.92 3.73 -1.58
CA LEU A 22 7.18 2.81 -2.68
C LEU A 22 6.33 3.12 -3.91
N THR A 23 6.89 2.95 -5.09
CA THR A 23 6.13 2.97 -6.34
C THR A 23 5.24 1.75 -6.47
N LEU A 24 4.31 1.80 -7.42
CA LEU A 24 3.49 0.66 -7.81
C LEU A 24 4.35 -0.56 -8.24
N ALA A 25 5.44 -0.32 -8.98
CA ALA A 25 6.34 -1.37 -9.44
C ALA A 25 7.09 -2.03 -8.28
N GLU A 26 7.73 -1.23 -7.42
CA GLU A 26 8.43 -1.73 -6.22
C GLU A 26 7.48 -2.53 -5.31
N THR A 27 6.25 -2.03 -5.11
CA THR A 27 5.23 -2.75 -4.32
C THR A 27 4.87 -4.10 -4.96
N SER A 28 4.80 -4.16 -6.29
CA SER A 28 4.57 -5.38 -7.06
C SER A 28 5.68 -6.41 -6.85
N GLU A 29 6.93 -5.95 -6.96
CA GLU A 29 8.13 -6.77 -6.81
C GLU A 29 8.25 -7.32 -5.38
N HIS A 30 8.09 -6.47 -4.36
CA HIS A 30 8.13 -6.88 -2.96
C HIS A 30 7.06 -7.93 -2.61
N LEU A 31 5.90 -7.89 -3.25
CA LEU A 31 4.80 -8.80 -2.95
C LEU A 31 4.74 -10.03 -3.87
N GLY A 32 5.52 -10.06 -4.95
CA GLY A 32 5.43 -11.11 -5.97
C GLY A 32 4.04 -11.17 -6.64
N GLU A 33 3.36 -10.03 -6.73
CA GLU A 33 1.99 -9.93 -7.26
C GLU A 33 1.99 -9.14 -8.56
N SER A 34 0.94 -9.31 -9.38
CA SER A 34 0.83 -8.55 -10.63
C SER A 34 0.58 -7.06 -10.36
N THR A 35 1.18 -6.20 -11.17
CA THR A 35 1.05 -4.74 -11.06
C THR A 35 -0.41 -4.30 -11.15
N LYS A 36 -1.22 -5.01 -11.95
CA LYS A 36 -2.67 -4.76 -12.09
C LYS A 36 -3.44 -5.04 -10.80
N ASP A 37 -3.13 -6.13 -10.11
CA ASP A 37 -3.78 -6.48 -8.84
C ASP A 37 -3.35 -5.52 -7.72
N VAL A 38 -2.06 -5.18 -7.67
CA VAL A 38 -1.51 -4.20 -6.72
C VAL A 38 -2.13 -2.82 -6.96
N TYR A 39 -2.26 -2.38 -8.20
CA TYR A 39 -2.90 -1.11 -8.53
C TYR A 39 -4.35 -1.05 -8.04
N LYS A 40 -5.14 -2.10 -8.28
CA LYS A 40 -6.53 -2.17 -7.81
C LYS A 40 -6.62 -2.13 -6.29
N ALA A 41 -5.70 -2.79 -5.60
CA ALA A 41 -5.66 -2.81 -4.14
C ALA A 41 -5.22 -1.44 -3.59
N LEU A 42 -4.16 -0.83 -4.13
CA LEU A 42 -3.70 0.52 -3.75
C LEU A 42 -4.78 1.57 -3.98
N ARG A 43 -5.47 1.53 -5.13
CA ARG A 43 -6.58 2.45 -5.42
C ARG A 43 -7.67 2.34 -4.36
N HIS A 44 -8.06 1.13 -4.00
CA HIS A 44 -9.09 0.92 -2.99
C HIS A 44 -8.63 1.30 -1.57
N LEU A 45 -7.34 1.12 -1.24
CA LEU A 45 -6.77 1.62 0.02
C LEU A 45 -6.70 3.15 0.06
N PHE A 46 -6.44 3.79 -1.09
CA PHE A 46 -6.41 5.23 -1.24
C PHE A 46 -7.81 5.83 -1.09
N GLU A 47 -8.82 5.24 -1.74
CA GLU A 47 -10.24 5.60 -1.58
C GLU A 47 -10.72 5.46 -0.12
N LYS A 48 -10.02 4.67 0.71
CA LYS A 48 -10.28 4.47 2.14
C LYS A 48 -9.34 5.25 3.07
N GLU A 49 -8.51 6.13 2.51
CA GLU A 49 -7.56 6.96 3.25
C GLU A 49 -6.57 6.16 4.11
N LYS A 50 -6.31 4.89 3.75
CA LYS A 50 -5.33 4.02 4.44
C LYS A 50 -3.92 4.21 3.90
N VAL A 51 -3.81 4.63 2.65
CA VAL A 51 -2.55 5.01 2.00
C VAL A 51 -2.76 6.32 1.25
N TYR A 52 -1.69 7.06 1.05
CA TYR A 52 -1.68 8.28 0.25
C TYR A 52 -0.53 8.24 -0.76
N THR A 53 -0.64 9.09 -1.79
CA THR A 53 0.43 9.28 -2.76
C THR A 53 1.27 10.49 -2.39
N VAL A 54 2.59 10.35 -2.50
CA VAL A 54 3.54 11.47 -2.46
C VAL A 54 4.08 11.76 -3.86
N GLU A 55 4.99 12.73 -3.96
CA GLU A 55 5.68 13.07 -5.20
C GLU A 55 6.25 11.84 -5.93
N GLY A 56 6.14 11.85 -7.25
CA GLY A 56 6.62 10.76 -8.09
C GLY A 56 5.77 9.48 -8.07
N ARG A 57 4.46 9.57 -7.76
CA ARG A 57 3.51 8.43 -7.74
C ARG A 57 3.95 7.30 -6.79
N ARG A 58 4.57 7.67 -5.67
CA ARG A 58 4.93 6.74 -4.60
C ARG A 58 3.83 6.73 -3.54
N TYR A 59 3.63 5.58 -2.91
CA TYR A 59 2.62 5.34 -1.91
C TYR A 59 3.27 5.12 -0.55
N LYS A 60 2.64 5.64 0.50
CA LYS A 60 2.99 5.34 1.90
C LYS A 60 1.73 5.20 2.76
N LEU A 61 1.86 4.58 3.93
CA LEU A 61 0.77 4.47 4.91
C LEU A 61 0.29 5.84 5.35
N SER A 62 -1.02 6.00 5.51
CA SER A 62 -1.60 7.21 6.09
C SER A 62 -1.04 7.49 7.49
N SER A 63 -0.69 8.74 7.76
CA SER A 63 -0.18 9.18 9.09
C SER A 63 -1.28 9.14 10.16
N SER A 64 -2.54 8.88 9.80
CA SER A 64 -3.69 8.88 10.71
C SER A 64 -3.74 7.70 11.71
N ASN A 65 -2.62 7.01 11.94
CA ASN A 65 -2.50 5.96 12.95
C ASN A 65 -1.20 6.03 13.78
N SER A 66 -0.49 7.16 13.78
CA SER A 66 0.57 7.44 14.77
C SER A 66 -0.02 8.11 16.01
N SER A 67 -0.93 7.42 16.69
CA SER A 67 -1.40 7.73 18.05
C SER A 67 -1.47 6.40 18.80
N ASP A 68 -0.31 5.91 19.21
CA ASP A 68 -0.11 5.10 20.42
C ASP A 68 1.38 4.76 20.51
N THR A 69 2.13 5.65 21.17
CA THR A 69 3.09 5.39 22.27
C THR A 69 3.85 6.67 22.57
#